data_AF-A0A506XJV1-F1
#
_entry.id   AF-A0A506XJV1-F1
#
_cell.length_a   1.000
_cell.length_b   1.000
_cell.length_c   1.000
_cell.angle_alpha   90.00
_cell.angle_beta   90.00
_cell.angle_gamma   90.00
#
_symmetry.space_group_name_H-M   'P 1'
#
loop_
_entity.id
_entity.type
_entity.pdbx_description
1 polymer ?
#
loop_
_entity_poly.entity_id
_entity_poly.type
_entity_poly.pdbx_seq_one_letter_code
_entity_poly.pdbx_strand_id
1 'polypeptide(L)'
;MSGRPAIGLLARMRALPLFAESPISGPYRVARLVLLVGGVAICVVGAIILLNDVAPKRYPGLAVWLVVAVLLHDAVLAPLLVAAGLGLLRARDRLRISARAAAVVQGAVVVAGVLTAVGIPGLLANQRGSANPTIATTPYLLSLAVIWTLAVVAIAVALVVPRLSARRARRK
;
A
#
# COMPACT_ATOMS: atom_id res chain seq x y z
N MET A 1 27.77 -50.00 -18.43
CA MET A 1 26.38 -49.71 -18.03
C MET A 1 26.39 -49.19 -16.59
N SER A 2 26.48 -47.88 -16.38
CA SER A 2 26.46 -47.28 -15.04
C SER A 2 25.18 -46.45 -14.87
N GLY A 3 24.25 -46.98 -14.07
CA GLY A 3 22.99 -46.32 -13.76
C GLY A 3 23.20 -45.18 -12.78
N ARG A 4 22.87 -43.95 -13.20
CA ARG A 4 22.75 -42.80 -12.29
C ARG A 4 21.44 -42.96 -11.50
N PRO A 5 21.46 -42.90 -10.16
CA PRO A 5 20.23 -42.99 -9.38
C PRO A 5 19.35 -41.76 -9.67
N ALA A 6 18.09 -42.01 -10.03
CA ALA A 6 17.08 -40.99 -10.21
C ALA A 6 16.75 -40.37 -8.85
N ILE A 7 17.43 -39.28 -8.50
CA ILE A 7 17.07 -38.44 -7.36
C ILE A 7 15.66 -37.90 -7.65
N GLY A 8 14.66 -38.46 -6.96
CA GLY A 8 13.26 -38.13 -7.16
C GLY A 8 13.01 -36.63 -7.07
N LEU A 9 12.08 -36.13 -7.90
CA LEU A 9 11.68 -34.72 -7.99
C LEU A 9 11.43 -34.09 -6.60
N LEU A 10 10.91 -34.88 -5.66
CA LEU A 10 10.65 -34.49 -4.28
C LEU A 10 11.93 -34.18 -3.48
N ALA A 11 13.01 -34.94 -3.67
CA ALA A 11 14.29 -34.68 -3.04
C ALA A 11 14.97 -33.41 -3.62
N ARG A 12 14.79 -33.14 -4.91
CA ARG A 12 15.20 -31.88 -5.55
C ARG A 12 14.38 -30.67 -5.08
N MET A 13 13.08 -30.83 -4.83
CA MET A 13 12.22 -29.76 -4.31
C MET A 13 12.53 -29.39 -2.86
N ARG A 14 12.92 -30.37 -2.02
CA ARG A 14 13.31 -30.14 -0.63
C ARG A 14 14.65 -29.42 -0.48
N ALA A 15 15.53 -29.53 -1.48
CA ALA A 15 16.83 -28.87 -1.53
C ALA A 15 16.78 -27.47 -2.17
N LEU A 16 15.61 -26.96 -2.55
CA LEU A 16 15.48 -25.59 -3.02
C LEU A 16 15.74 -24.62 -1.85
N PRO A 17 16.66 -23.65 -2.00
CA PRO A 17 16.95 -22.66 -0.96
C PRO A 17 15.75 -21.76 -0.62
N LEU A 18 14.65 -21.86 -1.38
CA LEU A 18 13.39 -21.17 -1.09
C LEU A 18 12.73 -21.58 0.24
N PHE A 19 13.07 -22.77 0.76
CA PHE A 19 12.54 -23.29 2.04
C PHE A 19 13.64 -23.63 3.06
N ALA A 20 14.92 -23.40 2.73
CA ALA A 20 16.05 -23.94 3.48
C ALA A 20 16.44 -23.12 4.72
N GLU A 21 15.98 -21.88 4.86
CA GLU A 21 16.07 -21.17 6.13
C GLU A 21 14.84 -20.29 6.30
N SER A 22 13.98 -20.56 7.29
CA SER A 22 13.32 -19.44 7.97
C SER A 22 14.41 -18.86 8.87
N PRO A 23 15.01 -17.70 8.56
CA PRO A 23 15.93 -17.10 9.50
C PRO A 23 15.05 -16.60 10.63
N ILE A 24 14.84 -17.45 11.65
CA ILE A 24 14.26 -16.99 12.91
C ILE A 24 15.39 -16.27 13.67
N SER A 25 16.01 -15.28 13.02
CA SER A 25 16.99 -14.43 13.67
C SER A 25 16.26 -13.61 14.74
N GLY A 26 16.96 -13.33 15.85
CA GLY A 26 16.46 -12.52 16.97
C GLY A 26 15.66 -11.26 16.55
N PRO A 27 16.10 -10.46 15.56
CA PRO A 27 15.38 -9.24 15.19
C PRO A 27 13.99 -9.47 14.59
N TYR A 28 13.75 -10.54 13.83
CA TYR A 28 12.40 -10.81 13.30
C TYR A 28 11.42 -11.23 14.41
N ARG A 29 11.89 -11.91 15.45
CA ARG A 29 11.04 -12.26 16.61
C ARG A 29 10.65 -11.01 17.39
N VAL A 30 11.60 -10.10 17.60
CA VAL A 30 11.35 -8.82 18.28
C VAL A 30 10.39 -7.97 17.45
N ALA A 31 10.65 -7.78 16.15
CA ALA A 31 9.75 -7.02 15.28
C ALA A 31 8.34 -7.62 15.24
N ARG A 32 8.22 -8.95 15.14
CA ARG A 32 6.94 -9.65 15.19
C ARG A 32 6.22 -9.45 16.51
N LEU A 33 6.94 -9.55 17.63
CA LEU A 33 6.37 -9.33 18.96
C LEU A 33 5.91 -7.88 19.12
N VAL A 34 6.71 -6.91 18.69
CA VAL A 34 6.36 -5.48 18.72
C VAL A 34 5.10 -5.21 17.89
N LEU A 35 5.03 -5.75 16.67
CA LEU A 35 3.85 -5.60 15.81
C LEU A 35 2.62 -6.26 16.41
N LEU A 36 2.76 -7.45 17.00
CA LEU A 36 1.65 -8.16 17.63
C LEU A 36 1.15 -7.42 18.88
N VAL A 37 2.05 -7.07 19.79
CA VAL A 37 1.70 -6.35 21.03
C VAL A 37 1.13 -4.97 20.68
N GLY A 38 1.76 -4.24 19.77
CA GLY A 38 1.27 -2.93 19.31
C GLY A 38 -0.10 -3.03 18.65
N GLY A 39 -0.30 -4.01 17.76
CA GLY A 39 -1.59 -4.25 17.12
C GLY A 39 -2.69 -4.58 18.14
N VAL A 40 -2.42 -5.50 19.07
CA VAL A 40 -3.36 -5.86 20.15
C VAL A 40 -3.66 -4.65 21.03
N ALA A 41 -2.64 -3.86 21.42
CA ALA A 41 -2.84 -2.65 22.21
C ALA A 41 -3.75 -1.64 21.51
N ILE A 42 -3.55 -1.41 20.21
CA ILE A 42 -4.41 -0.54 19.40
C ILE A 42 -5.85 -1.09 19.32
N CYS A 43 -6.02 -2.40 19.14
CA CYS A 43 -7.34 -3.03 19.14
C CYS A 43 -8.06 -2.88 20.48
N VAL A 44 -7.35 -3.05 21.60
CA VAL A 44 -7.91 -2.87 22.95
C VAL A 44 -8.33 -1.42 23.16
N VAL A 45 -7.48 -0.45 22.81
CA VAL A 45 -7.82 0.98 22.89
C VAL A 45 -9.05 1.30 22.03
N GLY A 46 -9.09 0.80 20.79
CA GLY A 46 -10.23 0.96 19.90
C GLY A 46 -11.52 0.35 20.46
N ALA A 47 -11.44 -0.82 21.09
CA ALA A 47 -12.58 -1.46 21.73
C ALA A 47 -13.10 -0.66 22.94
N ILE A 48 -12.20 -0.12 23.76
CA ILE A 48 -12.55 0.75 24.90
C ILE A 48 -13.29 2.00 24.39
N ILE A 49 -12.77 2.67 23.36
CA ILE A 49 -13.41 3.84 22.74
C ILE A 49 -14.79 3.46 22.17
N LEU A 50 -14.90 2.33 21.47
CA LEU A 50 -16.17 1.87 20.88
C LEU A 50 -17.25 1.64 21.95
N LEU A 51 -16.88 1.04 23.08
CA LEU A 51 -17.82 0.70 24.14
C LEU A 51 -18.23 1.92 24.97
N ASN A 52 -17.32 2.89 25.17
CA ASN A 52 -17.57 4.06 26.00
C ASN A 52 -18.17 5.25 25.24
N ASP A 53 -17.74 5.48 24.00
CA ASP A 53 -18.03 6.74 23.27
C ASP A 53 -19.04 6.57 22.13
N VAL A 54 -19.35 5.34 21.71
CA VAL A 54 -20.22 5.09 20.55
C VAL A 54 -21.53 4.43 20.99
N ALA A 55 -22.65 5.14 20.75
CA ALA A 55 -23.98 4.61 21.03
C ALA A 55 -24.24 3.29 20.27
N PRO A 56 -24.76 2.22 20.92
CA PRO A 56 -24.95 0.90 20.31
C PRO A 56 -25.77 0.89 19.02
N LYS A 57 -26.71 1.83 18.87
CA LYS A 57 -27.50 2.02 17.64
C LYS A 57 -26.63 2.28 16.40
N ARG A 58 -25.38 2.74 16.57
CA ARG A 58 -24.43 3.01 15.47
C ARG A 58 -23.55 1.82 15.10
N TYR A 59 -23.54 0.75 15.89
CA TYR A 59 -22.70 -0.43 15.63
C TYR A 59 -22.96 -1.09 14.27
N PRO A 60 -24.22 -1.24 13.79
CA PRO A 60 -24.46 -1.81 12.46
C PRO A 60 -23.83 -0.97 11.35
N GLY A 61 -23.93 0.36 11.43
CA GLY A 61 -23.32 1.27 10.45
C GLY A 61 -21.80 1.18 10.46
N LEU A 62 -21.19 1.08 11.64
CA LEU A 62 -19.75 0.88 11.79
C LEU A 62 -19.30 -0.48 11.21
N ALA A 63 -20.04 -1.55 11.48
CA ALA A 63 -19.74 -2.88 10.96
C ALA A 63 -19.81 -2.91 9.43
N VAL A 64 -20.85 -2.32 8.83
CA VAL A 64 -20.96 -2.18 7.38
C VAL A 64 -19.78 -1.39 6.82
N TRP A 65 -19.43 -0.26 7.45
CA TRP A 65 -18.29 0.55 7.01
C TRP A 65 -16.98 -0.25 7.05
N LEU A 66 -16.73 -1.01 8.13
CA LEU A 66 -15.53 -1.83 8.28
C LEU A 66 -15.44 -2.90 7.18
N VAL A 67 -16.54 -3.61 6.93
CA VAL A 67 -16.61 -4.64 5.87
C VAL A 67 -16.34 -4.02 4.50
N VAL A 68 -16.99 -2.89 4.18
CA VAL A 68 -16.80 -2.20 2.91
C VAL A 68 -15.35 -1.72 2.76
N ALA A 69 -14.75 -1.17 3.82
CA ALA A 69 -13.36 -0.71 3.80
C ALA A 69 -12.38 -1.87 3.54
N VAL A 70 -12.57 -3.02 4.20
CA VAL A 70 -11.74 -4.22 3.98
C VAL A 70 -11.89 -4.74 2.55
N LEU A 71 -13.12 -4.86 2.05
CA LEU A 71 -13.36 -5.31 0.68
C LEU A 71 -12.74 -4.36 -0.35
N LEU A 72 -12.90 -3.05 -0.17
CA LEU A 72 -12.28 -2.05 -1.05
C LEU A 72 -10.75 -2.14 -1.00
N HIS A 73 -10.16 -2.38 0.16
CA HIS A 73 -8.70 -2.51 0.29
C HIS A 73 -8.18 -3.80 -0.37
N ASP A 74 -8.71 -4.95 0.02
CA ASP A 74 -8.14 -6.26 -0.33
C ASP A 74 -8.60 -6.77 -1.69
N ALA A 75 -9.86 -6.51 -2.07
CA ALA A 75 -10.41 -7.01 -3.33
C ALA A 75 -10.23 -6.02 -4.49
N VAL A 76 -10.01 -4.73 -4.21
CA VAL A 76 -9.91 -3.69 -5.26
C VAL A 76 -8.55 -3.02 -5.26
N LEU A 77 -8.15 -2.33 -4.18
CA LEU A 77 -6.92 -1.54 -4.18
C LEU A 77 -5.68 -2.41 -4.33
N ALA A 78 -5.52 -3.47 -3.53
CA ALA A 78 -4.35 -4.33 -3.59
C ALA A 78 -4.18 -4.99 -4.98
N PRO A 79 -5.21 -5.63 -5.58
CA PRO A 79 -5.10 -6.21 -6.92
C PRO A 79 -4.80 -5.18 -8.00
N LEU A 80 -5.44 -4.00 -7.97
CA LEU A 80 -5.17 -2.93 -8.93
C LEU A 80 -3.73 -2.44 -8.84
N LEU A 81 -3.20 -2.26 -7.62
CA LEU A 81 -1.82 -1.84 -7.41
C LEU A 81 -0.80 -2.89 -7.85
N VAL A 82 -1.09 -4.18 -7.60
CA VAL A 82 -0.28 -5.29 -8.11
C VAL A 82 -0.30 -5.32 -9.64
N ALA A 83 -1.49 -5.22 -10.25
CA ALA A 83 -1.64 -5.20 -11.71
C ALA A 83 -0.90 -4.00 -12.33
N ALA A 84 -1.02 -2.82 -11.73
CA ALA A 84 -0.29 -1.62 -12.15
C ALA A 84 1.23 -1.81 -12.03
N GLY A 85 1.70 -2.42 -10.94
CA GLY A 85 3.10 -2.74 -10.74
C GLY A 85 3.64 -3.72 -11.78
N LEU A 86 2.91 -4.80 -12.06
CA LEU A 86 3.26 -5.76 -13.11
C LEU A 86 3.23 -5.13 -14.50
N GLY A 87 2.25 -4.27 -14.77
CA GLY A 87 2.16 -3.48 -16.00
C GLY A 87 3.37 -2.57 -16.17
N LEU A 88 3.77 -1.87 -15.12
CA LEU A 88 4.94 -1.01 -15.10
C LEU A 88 6.24 -1.80 -15.28
N LEU A 89 6.38 -2.98 -14.67
CA LEU A 89 7.53 -3.86 -14.86
C LEU A 89 7.66 -4.32 -16.31
N ARG A 90 6.56 -4.72 -16.95
CA ARG A 90 6.54 -5.09 -18.38
C ARG A 90 6.87 -3.88 -19.28
N ALA A 91 6.35 -2.72 -18.92
CA ALA A 91 6.56 -1.49 -19.67
C ALA A 91 7.97 -0.92 -19.47
N ARG A 92 8.62 -1.21 -18.34
CA ARG A 92 9.92 -0.65 -17.92
C ARG A 92 10.98 -0.81 -18.99
N ASP A 93 11.10 -2.01 -19.54
CA ASP A 93 12.17 -2.34 -20.48
C ASP A 93 11.91 -1.65 -21.84
N ARG A 94 10.64 -1.54 -22.27
CA ARG A 94 10.24 -0.81 -23.48
C ARG A 94 10.43 0.71 -23.33
N LEU A 95 10.06 1.28 -22.17
CA LEU A 95 10.09 2.72 -21.89
C LEU A 95 11.42 3.20 -21.29
N ARG A 96 12.39 2.29 -21.11
CA ARG A 96 13.71 2.56 -20.51
C ARG A 96 13.59 3.31 -19.17
N ILE A 97 12.65 2.89 -18.33
CA ILE A 97 12.40 3.49 -17.02
C ILE A 97 13.37 2.86 -16.01
N SER A 98 14.02 3.68 -15.17
CA SER A 98 14.90 3.15 -14.12
C SER A 98 14.08 2.48 -13.00
N ALA A 99 14.65 1.49 -12.32
CA ALA A 99 14.00 0.83 -11.19
C ALA A 99 13.57 1.83 -10.09
N ARG A 100 14.40 2.85 -9.84
CA ARG A 100 14.10 3.93 -8.89
C ARG A 100 12.90 4.76 -9.31
N ALA A 101 12.84 5.15 -10.59
CA ALA A 101 11.70 5.91 -11.11
C ALA A 101 10.40 5.09 -11.04
N ALA A 102 10.46 3.78 -11.33
CA ALA A 102 9.33 2.90 -11.21
C ALA A 102 8.81 2.81 -9.76
N ALA A 103 9.71 2.71 -8.77
CA ALA A 103 9.34 2.70 -7.36
C ALA A 103 8.68 4.01 -6.91
N VAL A 104 9.17 5.16 -7.37
CA VAL A 104 8.53 6.47 -7.08
C VAL A 104 7.14 6.54 -7.68
N VAL A 105 6.97 6.07 -8.92
CA VAL A 105 5.65 6.04 -9.58
C VAL A 105 4.66 5.18 -8.80
N GLN A 106 5.07 3.96 -8.43
CA GLN A 106 4.23 3.08 -7.62
C GLN A 106 3.89 3.71 -6.27
N GLY A 107 4.89 4.22 -5.55
CA GLY A 107 4.69 4.86 -4.25
C GLY A 107 3.72 6.05 -4.33
N ALA A 108 3.89 6.93 -5.32
CA ALA A 108 3.03 8.09 -5.51
C ALA A 108 1.57 7.69 -5.77
N VAL A 109 1.32 6.70 -6.62
CA VAL A 109 -0.02 6.20 -6.92
C VAL A 109 -0.65 5.51 -5.71
N VAL A 110 0.12 4.70 -4.97
CA VAL A 110 -0.35 4.03 -3.74
C VAL A 110 -0.77 5.07 -2.70
N VAL A 111 0.10 6.05 -2.43
CA VAL A 111 -0.17 7.10 -1.44
C VAL A 111 -1.41 7.91 -1.83
N ALA A 112 -1.48 8.38 -3.08
CA ALA A 112 -2.63 9.14 -3.56
C ALA A 112 -3.94 8.32 -3.50
N GLY A 113 -3.88 7.04 -3.86
CA GLY A 113 -5.01 6.12 -3.81
C GLY A 113 -5.51 5.87 -2.38
N VAL A 114 -4.61 5.59 -1.43
CA VAL A 114 -4.95 5.38 -0.02
C VAL A 114 -5.55 6.65 0.59
N LEU A 115 -4.94 7.82 0.33
CA LEU A 115 -5.49 9.08 0.83
C LEU A 115 -6.83 9.44 0.18
N THR A 116 -7.08 9.00 -1.06
CA THR A 116 -8.39 9.12 -1.70
C THR A 116 -9.44 8.23 -1.03
N ALA A 117 -9.10 6.98 -0.72
CA ALA A 117 -10.00 6.06 -0.01
C ALA A 117 -10.42 6.59 1.37
N VAL A 118 -9.52 7.31 2.05
CA VAL A 118 -9.81 7.98 3.34
C VAL A 118 -10.54 9.33 3.15
N GLY A 119 -10.15 10.11 2.16
CA GLY A 119 -10.67 11.45 1.92
C GLY A 119 -12.09 11.48 1.35
N ILE A 120 -12.48 10.50 0.52
CA ILE A 120 -13.82 10.43 -0.06
C ILE A 120 -14.91 10.33 1.02
N PRO A 121 -14.83 9.44 2.02
CA PRO A 121 -15.78 9.41 3.13
C PRO A 121 -15.90 10.77 3.84
N GLY A 122 -14.77 11.45 4.09
CA GLY A 122 -14.74 12.78 4.70
C GLY A 122 -15.44 13.84 3.85
N LEU A 123 -15.18 13.84 2.54
CA LEU A 123 -15.85 14.73 1.57
C LEU A 123 -17.37 14.50 1.56
N LEU A 124 -17.81 13.24 1.51
CA LEU A 124 -19.23 12.90 1.52
C LEU A 124 -19.90 13.20 2.87
N ALA A 125 -19.16 13.09 3.98
CA ALA A 125 -19.67 13.47 5.31
C ALA A 125 -19.81 14.99 5.43
N ASN A 126 -18.85 15.75 4.91
CA ASN A 126 -18.89 17.21 4.86
C ASN A 126 -20.14 17.72 4.11
N GLN A 127 -20.43 17.16 2.94
CA GLN A 127 -21.59 17.53 2.11
C GLN A 127 -22.95 17.28 2.77
N ARG A 128 -23.06 16.33 3.70
CA ARG A 128 -24.32 15.97 4.37
C ARG A 128 -24.57 16.75 5.66
N GLY A 129 -23.64 17.62 6.06
CA GLY A 129 -23.63 18.21 7.39
C GLY A 129 -23.08 17.22 8.42
N SER A 130 -21.86 17.45 8.89
CA SER A 130 -21.23 16.62 9.91
C SER A 130 -21.49 17.19 11.30
N ALA A 131 -21.89 16.32 12.25
CA ALA A 131 -21.96 16.68 13.66
C ALA A 131 -20.58 16.98 14.28
N ASN A 132 -19.50 16.49 13.66
CA ASN A 132 -18.14 16.85 14.03
C ASN A 132 -17.71 18.13 13.28
N PRO A 133 -17.46 19.26 13.98
CA PRO A 133 -17.13 20.54 13.36
C PRO A 133 -15.79 20.53 12.60
N THR A 134 -14.82 19.66 12.94
CA THR A 134 -13.56 19.58 12.17
C THR A 134 -13.75 18.96 10.78
N ILE A 135 -14.72 18.07 10.61
CA ILE A 135 -15.05 17.50 9.29
C ILE A 135 -15.78 18.56 8.45
N ALA A 136 -16.62 19.41 9.05
CA ALA A 136 -17.38 20.43 8.35
C ALA A 136 -16.50 21.55 7.76
N THR A 137 -15.37 21.86 8.38
CA THR A 137 -14.48 22.95 7.94
C THR A 137 -13.36 22.51 7.01
N THR A 138 -13.09 21.22 6.89
CA THR A 138 -11.97 20.71 6.09
C THR A 138 -12.33 20.71 4.59
N PRO A 139 -11.55 21.39 3.72
CA PRO A 139 -11.79 21.40 2.27
C PRO A 139 -11.25 20.12 1.62
N TYR A 140 -11.91 18.98 1.85
CA TYR A 140 -11.45 17.66 1.39
C TYR A 140 -11.16 17.59 -0.12
N LEU A 141 -11.96 18.27 -0.95
CA LEU A 141 -11.75 18.30 -2.40
C LEU A 141 -10.41 18.97 -2.75
N LEU A 142 -10.08 20.08 -2.09
CA LEU A 142 -8.81 20.76 -2.27
C LEU A 142 -7.65 19.89 -1.79
N SER A 143 -7.78 19.25 -0.62
CA SER A 143 -6.75 18.34 -0.10
C SER A 143 -6.47 17.20 -1.07
N LEU A 144 -7.50 16.58 -1.63
CA LEU A 144 -7.36 15.51 -2.63
C LEU A 144 -6.71 16.03 -3.92
N ALA A 145 -7.12 17.21 -4.40
CA ALA A 145 -6.51 17.83 -5.58
C ALA A 145 -5.02 18.10 -5.38
N VAL A 146 -4.63 18.60 -4.21
CA VAL A 146 -3.22 18.83 -3.84
C VAL A 146 -2.43 17.53 -3.82
N ILE A 147 -2.95 16.48 -3.17
CA ILE A 147 -2.29 15.17 -3.09
C ILE A 147 -2.05 14.59 -4.50
N TRP A 148 -3.06 14.61 -5.36
CA TRP A 148 -2.92 14.13 -6.73
C TRP A 148 -1.97 14.99 -7.56
N THR A 149 -1.99 16.30 -7.37
CA THR A 149 -1.01 17.21 -8.01
C THR A 149 0.41 16.87 -7.61
N LEU A 150 0.67 16.69 -6.30
CA LEU A 150 1.99 16.29 -5.80
C LEU A 150 2.42 14.93 -6.33
N ALA A 151 1.50 13.96 -6.42
CA ALA A 151 1.78 12.65 -7.01
C ALA A 151 2.19 12.76 -8.48
N VAL A 152 1.45 13.53 -9.28
CA VAL A 152 1.79 13.77 -10.70
C VAL A 152 3.14 14.47 -10.83
N VAL A 153 3.42 15.49 -10.01
CA VAL A 153 4.71 16.19 -10.00
C VAL A 153 5.85 15.24 -9.65
N ALA A 154 5.70 14.42 -8.61
CA ALA A 154 6.72 13.44 -8.21
C ALA A 154 7.00 12.43 -9.32
N ILE A 155 5.95 11.93 -9.99
CA ILE A 155 6.06 11.04 -11.16
C ILE A 155 6.81 11.73 -12.30
N ALA A 156 6.42 12.95 -12.66
CA ALA A 156 7.03 13.70 -13.75
C ALA A 156 8.52 13.94 -13.49
N VAL A 157 8.88 14.36 -12.27
CA VAL A 157 10.27 14.56 -11.83
C VAL A 157 11.06 13.26 -11.95
N ALA A 158 10.53 12.15 -11.45
CA ALA A 158 11.20 10.85 -11.47
C ALA A 158 11.47 10.34 -12.90
N LEU A 159 10.57 10.63 -13.85
CA LEU A 159 10.69 10.18 -15.25
C LEU A 159 11.54 11.10 -16.13
N VAL A 160 11.51 12.42 -15.87
CA VAL A 160 12.12 13.43 -16.75
C VAL A 160 13.54 13.79 -16.34
N VAL A 161 13.82 13.99 -15.04
CA VAL A 161 15.13 14.49 -14.56
C VAL A 161 16.30 13.59 -15.00
N PRO A 162 16.24 12.25 -14.86
CA PRO A 162 17.35 11.39 -15.30
C PRO A 162 17.65 11.52 -16.80
N ARG A 163 16.63 11.73 -17.62
CA ARG A 163 16.76 11.88 -19.08
C ARG A 163 17.41 13.21 -19.45
N LEU A 164 17.05 14.29 -18.75
CA LEU A 164 17.66 15.61 -18.95
C LEU A 164 19.13 15.63 -18.53
N SER A 165 19.45 15.03 -17.37
CA SER A 165 20.84 14.92 -16.90
C SER A 165 21.71 14.11 -17.85
N ALA A 166 21.22 12.98 -18.37
CA ALA A 166 21.94 12.17 -19.35
C ALA A 166 22.17 12.91 -20.68
N ARG A 167 21.21 13.73 -21.14
CA ARG A 167 21.38 14.57 -22.34
C ARG A 167 22.41 15.67 -22.14
N ARG A 168 22.43 16.29 -20.96
CA ARG A 168 23.39 17.36 -20.62
C ARG A 168 24.82 16.83 -20.51
N ALA A 169 24.99 15.64 -19.94
CA ALA A 169 26.29 14.98 -19.84
C ALA A 169 26.88 14.57 -21.20
N ARG A 170 26.04 14.29 -22.21
CA ARG A 170 26.48 13.98 -23.58
C ARG A 170 26.80 15.19 -24.45
N ARG A 171 26.44 16.40 -24.02
CA ARG A 171 26.71 17.66 -24.72
C ARG A 171 27.99 18.36 -24.25
N LYS A 172 28.54 17.94 -23.12
CA LYS A 172 29.87 18.33 -22.66
C LYS A 172 30.86 17.27 -23.10
#